data_AF-A0AB36GKP6-F1
#
_entry.id   AF-A0AB36GKP6-F1
#
_cell.length_a   1.000
_cell.length_b   1.000
_cell.length_c   1.000
_cell.angle_alpha   90.00
_cell.angle_beta   90.00
_cell.angle_gamma   90.00
#
_symmetry.space_group_name_H-M   'P 1'
#
loop_
_entity.id
_entity.type
_entity.pdbx_description
1 polymer ?
#
loop_
_entity_poly.entity_id
_entity_poly.type
_entity_poly.pdbx_seq_one_letter_code
_entity_poly.pdbx_strand_id
1 'polypeptide(L)'
;MNALAWDTENQRYTRRVEDPLTQEVDYAIARIAYDAITLLTGEEGDKLSQCEAPDCDRIMLRTHARRRWCSVRCGDRIRAARSYERKRAQAEGD
;
A
#
# COMPACT_ATOMS: atom_id res chain seq x y z
N MET A 1 -5.83 -23.82 11.46
CA MET A 1 -5.18 -24.93 10.72
C MET A 1 -4.37 -25.74 11.73
N ASN A 2 -4.38 -27.07 11.68
CA ASN A 2 -3.59 -27.89 12.62
C ASN A 2 -2.14 -27.96 12.13
N ALA A 3 -1.31 -27.00 12.51
CA ALA A 3 0.11 -27.03 12.18
C ALA A 3 0.81 -28.10 13.05
N LEU A 4 1.41 -29.10 12.39
CA LEU A 4 2.32 -30.03 13.04
C LEU A 4 3.72 -29.41 13.04
N ALA A 5 4.33 -29.32 14.21
CA ALA A 5 5.73 -28.91 14.35
C ALA A 5 6.59 -30.15 14.58
N TRP A 6 7.75 -30.21 13.91
CA TRP A 6 8.74 -31.24 14.17
C TRP A 6 9.47 -30.92 15.48
N ASP A 7 9.37 -31.82 16.45
CA ASP A 7 10.11 -31.76 17.71
C ASP A 7 11.44 -32.51 17.51
N THR A 8 12.54 -31.75 17.43
CA THR A 8 13.88 -32.30 17.20
C THR A 8 14.41 -33.11 18.37
N GLU A 9 13.93 -32.85 19.59
CA GLU A 9 14.39 -33.50 20.82
C GLU A 9 13.73 -34.87 20.98
N ASN A 10 12.42 -34.94 20.77
CA ASN A 10 11.65 -36.18 20.91
C ASN A 10 11.45 -36.93 19.58
N GLN A 11 12.03 -36.44 18.48
CA GLN A 11 11.94 -37.00 17.12
C GLN A 11 10.51 -37.35 16.68
N ARG A 12 9.55 -36.47 17.00
CA ARG A 12 8.13 -36.68 16.72
C ARG A 12 7.46 -35.42 16.21
N TYR A 13 6.35 -35.59 15.50
CA TYR A 13 5.46 -34.46 15.23
C TYR A 13 4.64 -34.15 16.48
N THR A 14 4.68 -32.89 16.90
CA THR A 14 3.81 -32.37 17.96
C THR A 14 2.77 -31.45 17.34
N ARG A 15 1.56 -31.45 17.90
CA ARG A 15 0.55 -30.48 17.51
C ARG A 15 0.98 -29.13 18.06
N ARG A 16 1.27 -28.18 17.17
CA ARG A 16 1.44 -26.80 17.56
C ARG A 16 0.04 -26.24 17.83
N VAL A 17 -0.23 -25.92 19.09
CA VAL A 17 -1.37 -25.06 19.41
C VAL A 17 -0.88 -23.65 19.14
N GLU A 18 -1.15 -23.14 17.94
CA GLU A 18 -0.95 -21.73 17.68
C GLU A 18 -1.93 -20.95 18.57
N ASP A 19 -1.43 -19.88 19.18
CA ASP A 19 -2.29 -18.96 19.90
C ASP A 19 -3.34 -18.41 18.92
N PRO A 20 -4.63 -18.38 19.28
CA PRO A 20 -5.70 -17.95 18.36
C PRO A 20 -5.44 -16.60 17.71
N LEU A 21 -4.84 -15.63 18.41
CA LEU A 21 -4.54 -14.32 17.84
C LEU A 21 -3.52 -14.43 16.70
N THR A 22 -2.52 -15.29 16.85
CA THR A 22 -1.51 -15.54 15.80
C THR A 22 -2.17 -16.09 14.54
N GLN A 23 -3.08 -17.06 14.70
CA GLN A 23 -3.79 -17.67 13.58
C GLN A 23 -4.65 -16.64 12.82
N GLU A 24 -5.35 -15.75 13.55
CA GLU A 24 -6.16 -14.69 12.93
C GLU A 24 -5.31 -13.67 12.19
N VAL A 25 -4.16 -13.28 12.75
CA VAL A 25 -3.21 -12.36 12.10
C VAL A 25 -2.63 -12.98 10.83
N ASP A 26 -2.20 -14.24 10.88
CA ASP A 26 -1.65 -14.95 9.72
C ASP A 26 -2.69 -15.08 8.61
N TYR A 27 -3.94 -15.38 8.97
CA TYR A 27 -5.05 -15.40 8.02
C TYR A 27 -5.28 -14.03 7.36
N ALA A 28 -5.27 -12.95 8.14
CA ALA A 28 -5.41 -11.60 7.62
C ALA A 28 -4.27 -11.23 6.66
N ILE A 29 -3.02 -11.56 7.01
CA ILE A 29 -1.86 -11.33 6.14
C ILE A 29 -1.97 -12.14 4.85
N ALA A 30 -2.34 -13.42 4.93
CA ALA A 30 -2.54 -14.27 3.77
C ALA A 30 -3.63 -13.71 2.84
N ARG A 31 -4.73 -13.19 3.41
CA ARG A 31 -5.80 -12.57 2.64
C ARG A 31 -5.35 -11.31 1.91
N ILE A 32 -4.60 -10.43 2.59
CA ILE A 32 -4.01 -9.22 2.00
C ILE A 32 -3.03 -9.57 0.88
N ALA A 33 -2.16 -10.55 1.10
CA ALA A 33 -1.19 -11.00 0.10
C ALA A 33 -1.89 -11.54 -1.15
N TYR A 34 -2.94 -12.34 -0.97
CA TYR A 34 -3.73 -12.86 -2.08
C TYR A 34 -4.42 -11.74 -2.87
N ASP A 35 -5.02 -10.75 -2.19
CA ASP A 35 -5.63 -9.60 -2.86
C ASP A 35 -4.59 -8.77 -3.63
N ALA A 36 -3.40 -8.57 -3.05
CA ALA A 36 -2.31 -7.85 -3.70
C ALA A 36 -1.84 -8.59 -4.97
N ILE A 37 -1.63 -9.91 -4.90
CA ILE A 37 -1.27 -10.73 -6.07
C ILE A 37 -2.36 -10.62 -7.13
N THR A 38 -3.62 -10.84 -6.75
CA THR A 38 -4.77 -10.77 -7.67
C THR A 38 -4.85 -9.42 -8.37
N LEU A 39 -4.62 -8.32 -7.65
CA LEU A 39 -4.60 -6.98 -8.22
C LEU A 39 -3.44 -6.78 -9.20
N LEU A 40 -2.24 -7.21 -8.80
CA LEU A 40 -1.01 -7.04 -9.58
C LEU A 40 -1.02 -7.86 -10.88
N THR A 41 -1.59 -9.05 -10.85
CA THR A 41 -1.65 -9.95 -12.02
C THR A 41 -2.95 -9.85 -12.81
N GLY A 42 -3.92 -9.07 -12.33
CA GLY A 42 -5.24 -8.89 -12.94
C GLY A 42 -5.32 -7.71 -13.90
N GLU A 43 -6.50 -7.47 -14.45
CA GLU A 43 -6.79 -6.42 -15.44
C GLU A 43 -6.53 -4.99 -14.92
N GLU A 44 -6.60 -4.79 -13.60
CA GLU A 44 -6.34 -3.50 -12.97
C GLU A 44 -4.85 -3.23 -12.71
N GLY A 45 -3.97 -4.21 -12.92
CA GLY A 45 -2.54 -4.09 -12.65
C GLY A 45 -1.91 -2.91 -13.39
N ASP A 46 -2.22 -2.76 -14.67
CA ASP A 46 -1.73 -1.65 -15.51
C ASP A 46 -2.27 -0.27 -15.10
N LYS A 47 -3.32 -0.22 -14.28
CA LYS A 47 -3.87 1.04 -13.74
C LYS A 47 -3.15 1.47 -12.47
N LEU A 48 -2.28 0.64 -11.88
CA LEU A 48 -1.46 1.06 -10.76
C LEU A 48 -0.50 2.16 -11.20
N SER A 49 -0.43 3.22 -10.39
CA SER A 49 0.41 4.37 -10.65
C SER A 49 0.97 4.91 -9.35
N GLN A 50 2.22 5.37 -9.39
CA GLN A 50 2.79 6.13 -8.29
C GLN A 50 2.11 7.51 -8.18
N CYS A 51 2.05 8.03 -6.96
CA CYS A 51 1.60 9.39 -6.71
C CYS A 51 2.56 10.41 -7.34
N GLU A 52 2.03 11.41 -8.06
CA GLU A 52 2.86 12.44 -8.69
C GLU A 52 3.18 13.64 -7.76
N ALA A 53 2.92 13.53 -6.46
CA ALA A 53 3.33 14.55 -5.50
C ALA A 53 4.78 14.32 -5.05
N PRO A 54 5.63 15.37 -4.98
CA PRO A 54 6.95 15.28 -4.35
C PRO A 54 6.83 14.69 -2.95
N ASP A 55 7.83 13.87 -2.60
CA ASP A 55 7.95 13.19 -1.31
C ASP A 55 6.73 12.31 -0.98
N CYS A 56 6.14 11.66 -1.98
CA CYS A 56 5.09 10.66 -1.81
C CYS A 56 5.40 9.40 -2.64
N ASP A 57 5.62 8.30 -1.95
CA ASP A 57 5.96 6.98 -2.49
C ASP A 57 4.74 6.03 -2.63
N ARG A 58 3.54 6.55 -2.34
CA ARG A 58 2.31 5.75 -2.34
C ARG A 58 1.86 5.41 -3.75
N ILE A 59 1.34 4.20 -3.90
CA ILE A 59 0.69 3.70 -5.13
C ILE A 59 -0.82 3.94 -5.05
N MET A 60 -1.46 4.17 -6.18
CA MET A 60 -2.90 4.24 -6.32
C MET A 60 -3.38 3.54 -7.59
N LEU A 61 -4.67 3.19 -7.64
CA LEU A 61 -5.34 2.86 -8.89
C LEU A 61 -5.78 4.14 -9.62
N ARG A 62 -5.23 4.35 -10.81
CA ARG A 62 -5.57 5.46 -11.70
C ARG A 62 -6.88 5.14 -12.42
N THR A 63 -8.00 5.27 -11.70
CA THR A 63 -9.36 4.99 -12.20
C THR A 63 -9.80 5.89 -13.37
N HIS A 64 -9.10 7.01 -13.59
CA HIS A 64 -9.26 7.87 -14.76
C HIS A 64 -7.96 8.66 -15.01
N ALA A 65 -7.71 9.03 -16.27
CA ALA A 65 -6.45 9.67 -16.70
C ALA A 65 -6.07 10.93 -15.90
N ARG A 66 -7.07 11.68 -15.43
CA ARG A 66 -6.90 12.94 -14.67
C ARG A 66 -6.44 12.72 -13.22
N ARG A 67 -6.56 11.50 -12.68
CA ARG A 67 -6.16 11.19 -11.30
C ARG A 67 -4.63 11.10 -11.25
N ARG A 68 -3.99 12.09 -10.64
CA ARG A 68 -2.51 12.17 -10.54
C ARG A 68 -1.98 11.92 -9.12
N TRP A 69 -2.85 11.97 -8.11
CA TRP A 69 -2.46 11.91 -6.70
C TRP A 69 -3.20 10.82 -5.93
N CYS A 70 -2.49 10.17 -5.01
CA CYS A 70 -3.04 9.05 -4.23
C CYS A 70 -4.20 9.47 -3.32
N SER A 71 -4.24 10.74 -2.90
CA SER A 71 -5.26 11.29 -2.01
C SER A 71 -5.51 12.78 -2.30
N VAL A 72 -6.65 13.27 -1.79
CA VAL A 72 -7.00 14.69 -1.80
C VAL A 72 -5.89 15.54 -1.15
N ARG A 73 -5.36 15.08 -0.01
CA ARG A 73 -4.28 15.77 0.72
C ARG A 73 -3.03 15.99 -0.13
N CYS A 74 -2.62 15.01 -0.94
CA CYS A 74 -1.48 15.19 -1.85
C CYS A 74 -1.80 16.21 -2.95
N GLY A 75 -3.01 16.15 -3.52
CA GLY A 75 -3.46 17.12 -4.52
C GLY A 75 -3.52 18.55 -3.97
N ASP A 76 -4.02 18.75 -2.76
CA ASP A 76 -4.09 20.06 -2.11
C ASP A 76 -2.71 20.65 -1.85
N ARG A 77 -1.78 19.84 -1.35
CA ARG A 77 -0.38 20.25 -1.14
C ARG A 77 0.25 20.80 -2.42
N ILE A 78 0.07 20.10 -3.55
CA ILE A 78 0.60 20.53 -4.85
C ILE A 78 -0.06 21.82 -5.34
N ARG A 79 -1.39 21.92 -5.19
CA ARG A 79 -2.11 23.14 -5.58
C ARG A 79 -1.68 24.34 -4.74
N ALA A 80 -1.46 24.15 -3.44
CA ALA A 80 -0.96 25.18 -2.54
C ALA A 80 0.46 25.63 -2.92
N ALA A 81 1.39 24.69 -3.11
CA ALA A 81 2.76 24.99 -3.54
C ALA A 81 2.80 25.85 -4.82
N ARG A 82 2.06 25.42 -5.86
CA ARG A 82 1.94 26.20 -7.11
C ARG A 82 1.35 27.60 -6.90
N SER A 83 0.42 27.75 -5.97
CA SER A 83 -0.17 29.05 -5.63
C SER A 83 0.85 29.98 -4.99
N TYR A 84 1.66 29.46 -4.06
CA TYR A 84 2.72 30.24 -3.41
C TYR A 84 3.84 30.61 -4.38
N GLU A 85 4.27 29.71 -5.26
CA GLU A 85 5.27 30.00 -6.30
C GLU A 85 4.81 31.15 -7.22
N ARG A 86 3.56 31.12 -7.68
CA ARG A 86 3.00 32.21 -8.49
C ARG A 86 3.01 33.55 -7.75
N LYS A 87 2.61 33.55 -6.46
CA LYS A 87 2.61 34.77 -5.64
C LYS A 87 4.02 35.31 -5.40
N ARG A 88 5.01 34.43 -5.21
CA ARG A 88 6.42 34.83 -5.06
C ARG A 88 6.98 35.42 -6.35
N ALA A 89 6.73 34.77 -7.49
CA ALA A 89 7.16 35.26 -8.80
C ALA A 89 6.54 36.63 -9.15
N GLN A 90 5.28 36.88 -8.74
CA GLN A 90 4.64 38.20 -8.90
C GLN A 90 5.33 39.27 -8.05
N ALA A 91 5.70 38.95 -6.81
CA ALA A 91 6.35 39.90 -5.89
C ALA A 91 7.83 40.18 -6.22
N GLU A 92 8.49 39.28 -6.95
CA GLU A 92 9.89 39.43 -7.40
C GLU A 92 9.99 40.17 -8.76
N GLY A 93 8.88 40.32 -9.48
CA GLY A 93 8.81 40.99 -10.78
C GLY A 93 8.30 42.45 -10.75
N ASP A 94 7.86 42.92 -9.59
CA ASP A 94 7.57 44.34 -9.27
C ASP A 94 8.81 44.99 -8.62
#